data_AF-A0A8T4K5V7-F1
#
_entry.id   AF-A0A8T4K5V7-F1
#
_cell.length_a   1.000
_cell.length_b   1.000
_cell.length_c   1.000
_cell.angle_alpha   90.00
_cell.angle_beta   90.00
_cell.angle_gamma   90.00
#
_symmetry.space_group_name_H-M   'P 1'
#
loop_
_entity.id
_entity.type
_entity.pdbx_description
1 polymer ?
#
loop_
_entity_poly.entity_id
_entity_poly.type
_entity_poly.pdbx_seq_one_letter_code
_entity_poly.pdbx_strand_id
1 'polypeptide(L)'
;MTKYERIRGVIRRVYEDGRQHGIGELRETCRADGIDLETDRHALNNVLFQMKKNGYLMCGEEKGVYWKAEREMENSAKGENADSGSEKREAEHGRKGEDMDGAVKALSLDWKQYFILEPERGMLSEKKMTVTEKGEIRLSAPLRREMGTRKIELAFSRDMQTVYLNPNGEHAHAFTKAGTAKSRELAEILRKMKAGFPAVYMVKWDDEIAAWKGKLDGAAKK
;
A
#
# COMPACT_ATOMS: atom_id res chain seq x y z
N MET A 1 -12.61 16.80 -23.41
CA MET A 1 -11.37 16.95 -22.60
C MET A 1 -11.73 16.82 -21.13
N THR A 2 -11.17 15.83 -20.46
CA THR A 2 -11.39 15.59 -19.03
C THR A 2 -10.55 16.53 -18.17
N LYS A 3 -10.97 16.75 -16.92
CA LYS A 3 -10.21 17.50 -15.91
C LYS A 3 -8.77 16.97 -15.76
N TYR A 4 -8.60 15.66 -15.82
CA TYR A 4 -7.30 14.97 -15.74
C TYR A 4 -6.41 15.21 -16.97
N GLU A 5 -6.97 15.28 -18.17
CA GLU A 5 -6.22 15.62 -19.40
C GLU A 5 -5.73 17.07 -19.38
N ARG A 6 -6.55 18.01 -18.88
CA ARG A 6 -6.15 19.41 -18.72
C ARG A 6 -5.00 19.54 -17.72
N ILE A 7 -5.07 18.85 -16.58
CA ILE A 7 -3.98 18.81 -15.58
C ILE A 7 -2.70 18.23 -16.18
N ARG A 8 -2.78 17.13 -16.96
CA ARG A 8 -1.62 16.57 -17.67
C ARG A 8 -1.01 17.57 -18.65
N GLY A 9 -1.83 18.34 -19.37
CA GLY A 9 -1.37 19.39 -20.28
C GLY A 9 -0.59 20.50 -19.56
N VAL A 10 -1.08 20.94 -18.40
CA VAL A 10 -0.38 21.93 -17.56
C VAL A 10 0.95 21.38 -17.05
N ILE A 11 0.95 20.17 -16.49
CA ILE A 11 2.17 19.50 -16.00
C ILE A 11 3.20 19.38 -17.13
N ARG A 12 2.79 18.97 -18.34
CA ARG A 12 3.71 18.87 -19.47
C ARG A 12 4.36 20.20 -19.83
N ARG A 13 3.59 21.29 -19.82
CA ARG A 13 4.04 22.64 -20.13
C ARG A 13 4.99 23.21 -19.06
N VAL A 14 4.65 23.01 -17.79
CA VAL A 14 5.47 23.48 -16.65
C VAL A 14 6.82 22.77 -16.64
N TYR A 15 6.84 21.45 -16.80
CA TYR A 15 8.08 20.68 -16.79
C TYR A 15 8.78 20.58 -18.16
N GLU A 16 8.34 21.32 -19.17
CA GLU A 16 8.97 21.30 -20.50
C GLU A 16 10.35 21.97 -20.50
N ASP A 17 10.58 22.89 -19.57
CA ASP A 17 11.82 23.63 -19.39
C ASP A 17 12.96 22.79 -18.76
N GLY A 18 12.68 21.54 -18.38
CA GLY A 18 13.63 20.61 -17.77
C GLY A 18 14.04 20.96 -16.34
N ARG A 19 13.39 21.94 -15.71
CA ARG A 19 13.73 22.41 -14.36
C ARG A 19 12.89 21.72 -13.29
N GLN A 20 13.32 21.92 -12.05
CA GLN A 20 12.60 21.44 -10.87
C GLN A 20 11.48 22.42 -10.52
N HIS A 21 10.25 21.92 -10.48
CA HIS A 21 9.09 22.70 -10.03
C HIS A 21 8.39 22.01 -8.88
N GLY A 22 7.98 22.83 -7.91
CA GLY A 22 7.23 22.41 -6.74
C GLY A 22 5.74 22.24 -7.02
N ILE A 23 5.07 21.47 -6.17
CA ILE A 23 3.61 21.31 -6.21
C ILE A 23 2.83 22.61 -5.96
N GLY A 24 3.44 23.59 -5.29
CA GLY A 24 2.86 24.93 -5.10
C GLY A 24 2.70 25.67 -6.41
N GLU A 25 3.77 25.72 -7.21
CA GLU A 25 3.79 26.36 -8.54
C GLU A 25 2.78 25.70 -9.49
N LEU A 26 2.74 24.36 -9.51
CA LEU A 26 1.75 23.61 -10.29
C LEU A 26 0.30 23.96 -9.94
N ARG A 27 0.02 24.20 -8.65
CA ARG A 27 -1.32 24.59 -8.20
C ARG A 27 -1.69 25.99 -8.68
N GLU A 28 -0.73 26.91 -8.67
CA GLU A 28 -0.91 28.26 -9.18
C GLU A 28 -1.14 28.25 -10.69
N THR A 29 -0.34 27.50 -11.46
CA THR A 29 -0.52 27.37 -12.90
C THR A 29 -1.85 26.69 -13.27
N CYS A 30 -2.26 25.65 -12.53
CA CYS A 30 -3.57 25.03 -12.74
C CYS A 30 -4.73 26.00 -12.48
N ARG A 31 -4.61 26.85 -11.45
CA ARG A 31 -5.62 27.88 -11.14
C ARG A 31 -5.64 28.96 -12.21
N ALA A 32 -4.50 29.36 -12.75
CA ALA A 32 -4.38 30.30 -13.87
C ALA A 32 -5.00 29.74 -15.18
N ASP A 33 -4.86 28.43 -15.44
CA ASP A 33 -5.47 27.74 -16.59
C ASP A 33 -6.96 27.38 -16.35
N GLY A 34 -7.59 27.94 -15.31
CA GLY A 34 -9.01 27.78 -15.00
C GLY A 34 -9.41 26.36 -14.58
N ILE A 35 -8.48 25.62 -13.96
CA ILE A 35 -8.71 24.28 -13.41
C ILE A 35 -9.03 24.41 -11.92
N ASP A 36 -10.29 24.18 -11.55
CA ASP A 36 -10.68 24.16 -10.14
C ASP A 36 -10.14 22.90 -9.44
N LEU A 37 -9.18 23.10 -8.54
CA LEU A 37 -8.57 22.05 -7.70
C LEU A 37 -9.18 22.00 -6.29
N GLU A 38 -10.17 22.82 -5.96
CA GLU A 38 -10.80 22.85 -4.63
C GLU A 38 -11.82 21.73 -4.45
N THR A 39 -12.57 21.41 -5.51
CA THR A 39 -13.52 20.28 -5.53
C THR A 39 -12.86 18.91 -5.48
N ASP A 40 -11.58 18.79 -5.88
CA ASP A 40 -10.83 17.53 -5.85
C ASP A 40 -9.36 17.78 -5.49
N ARG A 41 -9.12 17.93 -4.18
CA ARG A 41 -7.81 18.22 -3.58
C ARG A 41 -6.74 17.17 -3.92
N HIS A 42 -7.15 15.98 -4.38
CA HIS A 42 -6.26 14.86 -4.68
C HIS A 42 -6.01 14.66 -6.19
N ALA A 43 -6.77 15.31 -7.07
CA ALA A 43 -6.63 15.18 -8.52
C ALA A 43 -5.18 15.42 -9.01
N LEU A 44 -4.54 16.49 -8.55
CA LEU A 44 -3.16 16.82 -8.93
C LEU A 44 -2.16 15.75 -8.47
N ASN A 45 -2.31 15.27 -7.23
CA ASN A 45 -1.44 14.23 -6.68
C ASN A 45 -1.59 12.90 -7.42
N ASN A 46 -2.82 12.55 -7.82
CA ASN A 46 -3.09 11.35 -8.59
C ASN A 46 -2.45 11.41 -9.99
N VAL A 47 -2.49 12.57 -10.66
CA VAL A 47 -1.85 12.76 -11.96
C VAL A 47 -0.32 12.72 -11.84
N LEU A 48 0.26 13.41 -10.85
CA LEU A 48 1.70 13.39 -10.60
C LEU A 48 2.19 11.97 -10.31
N PHE A 49 1.45 11.21 -9.51
CA PHE A 49 1.77 9.80 -9.23
C PHE A 49 1.71 8.93 -10.49
N GLN A 50 0.70 9.11 -11.35
CA GLN A 50 0.60 8.40 -12.63
C GLN A 50 1.75 8.76 -13.57
N MET A 51 2.09 10.05 -13.68
CA MET A 51 3.17 10.51 -14.56
C MET A 51 4.56 10.10 -14.05
N LYS A 52 4.74 10.01 -12.72
CA LYS A 52 5.91 9.37 -12.10
C LYS A 52 5.98 7.88 -12.43
N LYS A 53 4.87 7.15 -12.27
CA LYS A 53 4.81 5.70 -12.55
C LYS A 53 5.12 5.40 -14.02
N ASN A 54 4.71 6.28 -14.93
CA ASN A 54 4.96 6.15 -16.36
C ASN A 54 6.34 6.69 -16.78
N GLY A 55 7.20 7.07 -15.83
CA GLY A 55 8.57 7.52 -16.10
C GLY A 55 8.70 8.89 -16.74
N TYR A 56 7.63 9.70 -16.77
CA TYR A 56 7.66 11.06 -17.32
C TYR A 56 8.21 12.09 -16.30
N LEU A 57 7.98 11.86 -15.00
CA LEU A 57 8.44 12.73 -13.92
C LEU A 57 9.37 11.99 -12.95
N MET A 58 10.45 12.65 -12.57
CA MET A 58 11.35 12.24 -11.48
C MET A 58 11.07 13.09 -10.23
N CYS A 59 11.29 12.52 -9.04
CA CYS A 59 11.21 13.27 -7.79
C CYS A 59 12.50 14.05 -7.55
N GLY A 60 12.36 15.31 -7.14
CA GLY A 60 13.47 16.09 -6.58
C GLY A 60 13.83 15.63 -5.17
N GLU A 61 14.91 16.19 -4.62
CA GLU A 61 15.40 15.90 -3.26
C GLU A 61 14.38 16.35 -2.19
N GLU A 62 13.54 17.35 -2.49
CA GLU A 62 12.49 17.82 -1.61
C GLU A 62 11.11 17.20 -1.88
N LYS A 63 10.37 16.97 -0.80
CA LYS A 63 9.01 16.41 -0.86
C LYS A 63 8.08 17.36 -1.61
N GLY A 64 7.61 16.92 -2.78
CA GLY A 64 6.67 17.68 -3.61
C GLY A 64 7.32 18.48 -4.73
N VAL A 65 8.62 18.27 -4.98
CA VAL A 65 9.34 18.80 -6.14
C VAL A 65 9.50 17.69 -7.18
N TYR A 66 9.26 18.02 -8.45
CA TYR A 66 9.40 17.09 -9.57
C TYR A 66 10.17 17.76 -10.73
N TRP A 67 10.62 16.98 -11.69
CA TRP A 67 11.20 17.47 -12.96
C TRP A 67 10.98 16.43 -14.06
N LYS A 68 11.04 16.85 -15.33
CA LYS A 68 10.86 15.95 -16.48
C LYS A 68 12.02 14.98 -16.58
N ALA A 69 11.72 13.70 -16.74
CA ALA A 69 12.74 12.70 -17.00
C ALA A 69 13.31 12.91 -18.41
N GLU A 70 14.63 12.99 -18.55
CA GLU A 70 15.31 12.86 -19.84
C GLU A 70 15.21 11.42 -20.32
N ARG A 71 14.07 11.09 -20.94
CA ARG A 71 13.98 9.95 -21.85
C ARG A 71 13.45 10.48 -23.17
N GLU A 72 14.25 10.32 -24.22
CA GLU A 72 13.79 10.46 -25.58
C GLU A 72 12.56 9.56 -25.78
N MET A 73 11.51 10.15 -26.32
CA MET A 73 10.28 9.45 -26.64
C MET A 73 10.52 8.50 -27.80
N GLU A 74 10.44 7.20 -27.56
CA GLU A 74 9.88 6.27 -28.54
C GLU A 74 8.53 5.77 -28.05
N ASN A 75 7.47 6.31 -28.66
CA ASN A 75 6.11 5.83 -28.52
C ASN A 75 5.98 4.45 -29.19
N SER A 76 5.36 3.48 -28.53
CA SER A 76 4.03 2.93 -28.90
C SER A 76 3.83 1.47 -28.47
N ALA A 77 2.67 1.26 -27.83
CA ALA A 77 1.81 0.06 -27.91
C ALA A 77 2.18 -1.27 -27.21
N LYS A 78 1.12 -1.86 -26.61
CA LYS A 78 0.99 -3.19 -25.99
C LYS A 78 1.67 -3.31 -24.62
N GLY A 79 1.16 -4.01 -23.62
CA GLY A 79 0.09 -4.97 -23.45
C GLY A 79 0.25 -5.51 -22.02
N GLU A 80 -0.58 -6.46 -21.62
CA GLU A 80 -0.75 -6.95 -20.25
C GLU A 80 0.49 -7.58 -19.57
N ASN A 81 0.42 -7.60 -18.22
CA ASN A 81 0.97 -8.58 -17.26
C ASN A 81 2.45 -9.00 -17.27
N ALA A 82 3.10 -8.79 -16.11
CA ALA A 82 4.10 -9.61 -15.40
C ALA A 82 5.01 -8.65 -14.60
N ASP A 83 5.02 -8.66 -13.28
CA ASP A 83 5.82 -9.53 -12.39
C ASP A 83 7.34 -9.43 -12.57
N SER A 84 8.03 -9.45 -11.42
CA SER A 84 9.48 -9.30 -11.20
C SER A 84 10.04 -7.91 -11.55
N GLY A 85 11.10 -7.40 -10.94
CA GLY A 85 11.96 -7.86 -9.89
C GLY A 85 12.84 -6.66 -9.52
N SER A 86 13.30 -6.65 -8.28
CA SER A 86 14.20 -5.66 -7.72
C SER A 86 15.51 -5.54 -8.49
N GLU A 87 15.95 -4.33 -8.80
CA GLU A 87 17.38 -4.01 -8.90
C GLU A 87 17.69 -2.75 -8.10
N LYS A 88 18.47 -2.97 -7.03
CA LYS A 88 19.26 -1.96 -6.34
C LYS A 88 20.21 -1.29 -7.34
N ARG A 89 20.28 0.04 -7.32
CA ARG A 89 21.55 0.74 -7.61
C ARG A 89 21.74 1.87 -6.61
N GLU A 90 22.89 1.80 -5.96
CA GLU A 90 23.45 2.76 -5.03
C GLU A 90 23.69 4.08 -5.77
N ALA A 91 23.30 5.19 -5.15
CA ALA A 91 23.61 6.52 -5.64
C ALA A 91 24.89 7.01 -4.94
N GLU A 92 26.01 7.01 -5.66
CA GLU A 92 27.10 7.95 -5.40
C GLU A 92 26.73 9.28 -6.06
N HIS A 93 26.36 10.27 -5.25
CA HIS A 93 26.22 11.66 -5.69
C HIS A 93 27.37 12.47 -5.08
N GLY A 94 28.47 12.58 -5.83
CA GLY A 94 29.44 13.64 -5.62
C GLY A 94 28.90 14.92 -6.24
N ARG A 95 28.33 15.81 -5.42
CA ARG A 95 27.99 17.18 -5.84
C ARG A 95 28.99 18.14 -5.20
N LYS A 96 29.86 18.73 -6.02
CA LYS A 96 30.49 20.01 -5.69
C LYS A 96 29.46 21.11 -5.99
N GLY A 97 28.97 21.74 -4.93
CA GLY A 97 28.26 23.00 -4.95
C GLY A 97 28.68 23.75 -3.71
N GLU A 98 29.53 24.76 -3.91
CA GLU A 98 30.00 25.68 -2.89
C GLU A 98 28.86 26.61 -2.43
N ASP A 99 29.00 27.01 -1.17
CA ASP A 99 28.45 28.20 -0.52
C ASP A 99 26.95 28.27 -0.23
N MET A 100 26.59 27.89 1.01
CA MET A 100 25.88 28.83 1.90
C MET A 100 26.19 28.52 3.37
N ASP A 101 26.70 29.55 4.03
CA ASP A 101 27.08 29.65 5.43
C ASP A 101 25.83 29.59 6.33
N GLY A 102 25.76 28.56 7.15
CA GLY A 102 24.62 28.29 8.02
C GLY A 102 24.86 26.99 8.76
N ALA A 103 25.60 27.06 9.86
CA ALA A 103 26.02 25.91 10.66
C ALA A 103 24.84 25.15 11.30
N VAL A 104 24.17 24.33 10.51
CA VAL A 104 23.41 23.18 11.00
C VAL A 104 24.47 22.12 11.32
N LYS A 105 24.80 21.93 12.60
CA LYS A 105 25.60 20.77 13.03
C LYS A 105 24.85 19.52 12.57
N ALA A 106 25.28 18.94 11.47
CA ALA A 106 24.82 17.63 11.03
C ALA A 106 25.14 16.64 12.15
N LEU A 107 24.11 16.17 12.85
CA LEU A 107 24.26 15.07 13.79
C LEU A 107 24.63 13.83 12.96
N SER A 108 25.92 13.50 12.92
CA SER A 108 26.42 12.29 12.30
C SER A 108 26.06 11.11 13.19
N LEU A 109 25.14 10.27 12.75
CA LEU A 109 24.86 8.98 13.38
C LEU A 109 26.01 8.01 13.08
N ASP A 110 26.63 7.48 14.14
CA ASP A 110 27.58 6.38 14.03
C ASP A 110 26.83 5.05 13.94
N TRP A 111 26.58 4.59 12.71
CA TRP A 111 25.86 3.36 12.43
C TRP A 111 26.51 2.10 13.01
N LYS A 112 27.79 2.14 13.41
CA LYS A 112 28.47 1.01 14.07
C LYS A 112 27.93 0.73 15.47
N GLN A 113 27.20 1.68 16.07
CA GLN A 113 26.61 1.54 17.40
C GLN A 113 25.20 0.92 17.36
N TYR A 114 24.68 0.59 16.17
CA TYR A 114 23.32 0.09 16.00
C TYR A 114 23.34 -1.24 15.26
N PHE A 115 22.48 -2.16 15.67
CA PHE A 115 22.16 -3.33 14.84
C PHE A 115 20.96 -3.00 13.97
N ILE A 116 21.04 -3.36 12.69
CA ILE A 116 19.93 -3.19 11.76
C ILE A 116 19.02 -4.41 11.92
N LEU A 117 17.78 -4.18 12.35
CA LEU A 117 16.76 -5.23 12.38
C LEU A 117 16.31 -5.50 10.94
N GLU A 118 16.69 -6.66 10.40
CA GLU A 118 16.18 -7.11 9.12
C GLU A 118 14.70 -7.50 9.21
N PRO A 119 13.87 -7.15 8.22
CA PRO A 119 12.47 -7.56 8.22
C PRO A 119 12.37 -9.08 8.11
N GLU A 120 11.57 -9.69 9.00
CA GLU A 120 11.28 -11.12 8.96
C GLU A 120 10.59 -11.48 7.64
N ARG A 121 11.31 -12.14 6.73
CA ARG A 121 10.83 -12.47 5.38
C ARG A 121 9.61 -13.40 5.39
N GLY A 122 9.42 -14.20 6.43
CA GLY A 122 8.33 -15.18 6.55
C GLY A 122 6.97 -14.59 6.90
N MET A 123 6.92 -13.53 7.72
CA MET A 123 5.67 -12.96 8.22
C MET A 123 4.85 -12.28 7.10
N LEU A 124 5.49 -11.93 5.99
CA LEU A 124 4.90 -11.22 4.85
C LEU A 124 4.12 -12.14 3.89
N SER A 125 4.32 -13.46 3.93
CA SER A 125 3.66 -14.42 3.04
C SER A 125 2.54 -15.23 3.69
N GLU A 126 2.43 -15.22 5.02
CA GLU A 126 1.45 -16.04 5.73
C GLU A 126 0.01 -15.59 5.47
N LYS A 127 -0.80 -16.53 5.00
CA LYS A 127 -2.24 -16.36 4.86
C LYS A 127 -2.88 -16.70 6.20
N LYS A 128 -3.25 -15.67 6.95
CA LYS A 128 -3.93 -15.82 8.24
C LYS A 128 -5.14 -14.92 8.41
N MET A 129 -6.06 -15.40 9.21
CA MET A 129 -7.14 -14.61 9.82
C MET A 129 -6.86 -14.51 11.32
N THR A 130 -6.98 -13.32 11.88
CA THR A 130 -6.76 -13.09 13.31
C THR A 130 -8.00 -12.49 13.95
N VAL A 131 -8.43 -13.01 15.08
CA VAL A 131 -9.49 -12.42 15.91
C VAL A 131 -8.87 -11.86 17.18
N THR A 132 -9.01 -10.55 17.38
CA THR A 132 -8.54 -9.88 18.59
C THR A 132 -9.56 -10.02 19.73
N GLU A 133 -9.11 -9.78 20.96
CA GLU A 133 -9.98 -9.82 22.14
C GLU A 133 -11.16 -8.82 22.08
N LYS A 134 -10.97 -7.72 21.34
CA LYS A 134 -12.00 -6.68 21.09
C LYS A 134 -13.00 -7.07 19.99
N GLY A 135 -12.88 -8.26 19.41
CA GLY A 135 -13.73 -8.74 18.34
C GLY A 135 -13.38 -8.19 16.96
N GLU A 136 -12.17 -7.67 16.76
CA GLU A 136 -11.73 -7.33 15.41
C GLU A 136 -11.21 -8.58 14.70
N ILE A 137 -11.80 -8.88 13.54
CA ILE A 137 -11.35 -9.88 12.60
C ILE A 137 -10.42 -9.19 11.61
N ARG A 138 -9.22 -9.73 11.42
CA ARG A 138 -8.17 -9.15 10.56
C ARG A 138 -7.67 -10.18 9.57
N LEU A 139 -7.69 -9.84 8.29
CA LEU A 139 -7.15 -10.67 7.21
C LEU A 139 -5.79 -10.14 6.78
N SER A 140 -4.81 -11.06 6.73
CA SER A 140 -3.47 -10.78 6.23
C SER A 140 -3.49 -10.21 4.80
N ALA A 141 -2.50 -9.41 4.43
CA ALA A 141 -2.41 -8.82 3.10
C ALA A 141 -2.31 -9.86 1.95
N PRO A 142 -1.57 -10.98 2.09
CA PRO A 142 -1.56 -12.05 1.09
C PRO A 142 -2.95 -12.65 0.88
N LEU A 143 -3.64 -13.03 1.96
CA LEU A 143 -4.97 -13.63 1.89
C LEU A 143 -5.99 -12.71 1.20
N ARG A 144 -5.96 -11.42 1.53
CA ARG A 144 -6.82 -10.42 0.87
C ARG A 144 -6.61 -10.31 -0.62
N ARG A 145 -5.34 -10.32 -1.07
CA ARG A 145 -5.01 -10.19 -2.49
C ARG A 145 -5.57 -11.37 -3.27
N GLU A 146 -5.50 -12.57 -2.70
CA GLU A 146 -5.97 -13.78 -3.36
C GLU A 146 -7.50 -13.93 -3.31
N MET A 147 -8.16 -13.48 -2.24
CA MET A 147 -9.62 -13.48 -2.18
C MET A 147 -10.27 -12.55 -3.21
N GLY A 148 -9.63 -11.43 -3.57
CA GLY A 148 -10.16 -10.48 -4.56
C GLY A 148 -11.44 -9.74 -4.16
N THR A 149 -12.04 -10.07 -3.01
CA THR A 149 -13.30 -9.51 -2.52
C THR A 149 -13.18 -9.01 -1.08
N ARG A 150 -14.14 -8.17 -0.68
CA ARG A 150 -14.34 -7.68 0.70
C ARG A 150 -15.62 -8.20 1.32
N LYS A 151 -16.43 -8.94 0.59
CA LYS A 151 -17.61 -9.63 1.09
C LYS A 151 -17.23 -11.09 1.28
N ILE A 152 -17.14 -11.52 2.53
CA ILE A 152 -16.64 -12.86 2.86
C ILE A 152 -17.57 -13.46 3.90
N GLU A 153 -18.12 -14.62 3.59
CA GLU A 153 -18.87 -15.44 4.54
C GLU A 153 -17.88 -16.21 5.42
N LEU A 154 -18.20 -16.26 6.72
CA LEU A 154 -17.36 -16.92 7.73
C LEU A 154 -18.16 -18.07 8.35
N ALA A 155 -17.68 -19.30 8.19
CA ALA A 155 -18.29 -20.48 8.79
C ALA A 155 -17.30 -21.13 9.74
N PHE A 156 -17.60 -21.14 11.04
CA PHE A 156 -16.76 -21.77 12.06
C PHE A 156 -17.27 -23.17 12.39
N SER A 157 -16.36 -24.11 12.66
CA SER A 157 -16.72 -25.38 13.28
C SER A 157 -17.24 -25.15 14.71
N ARG A 158 -18.07 -26.06 15.22
CA ARG A 158 -18.67 -25.93 16.57
C ARG A 158 -17.63 -25.86 17.70
N ASP A 159 -16.47 -26.48 17.50
CA ASP A 159 -15.33 -26.46 18.41
C ASP A 159 -14.40 -25.25 18.21
N MET A 160 -14.70 -24.38 17.25
CA MET A 160 -13.93 -23.20 16.85
C MET A 160 -12.49 -23.51 16.39
N GLN A 161 -12.15 -24.78 16.11
CA GLN A 161 -10.81 -25.15 15.64
C GLN A 161 -10.61 -24.88 14.15
N THR A 162 -11.70 -24.83 13.38
CA THR A 162 -11.68 -24.63 11.94
C THR A 162 -12.57 -23.46 11.56
N VAL A 163 -12.14 -22.70 10.56
CA VAL A 163 -12.95 -21.67 9.89
C VAL A 163 -12.90 -21.88 8.39
N TYR A 164 -14.02 -21.65 7.71
CA TYR A 164 -14.08 -21.48 6.28
C TYR A 164 -14.36 -20.02 5.96
N LEU A 165 -13.60 -19.47 5.01
CA LEU A 165 -13.81 -18.14 4.47
C LEU A 165 -14.23 -18.31 3.01
N ASN A 166 -15.50 -18.05 2.74
CA ASN A 166 -16.10 -18.22 1.43
C ASN A 166 -16.26 -16.83 0.75
N PRO A 167 -15.50 -16.54 -0.32
CA PRO A 167 -15.61 -15.27 -1.05
C PRO A 167 -16.91 -15.14 -1.85
N ASN A 168 -17.63 -16.24 -2.07
CA ASN A 168 -18.86 -16.31 -2.87
C ASN A 168 -20.10 -16.66 -2.02
N GLY A 169 -19.99 -16.63 -0.70
CA GLY A 169 -21.08 -16.99 0.21
C GLY A 169 -22.22 -15.98 0.25
N GLU A 170 -23.43 -16.47 0.50
CA GLU A 170 -24.64 -15.64 0.54
C GLU A 170 -24.70 -14.78 1.82
N HIS A 171 -24.19 -15.29 2.94
CA HIS A 171 -24.20 -14.61 4.24
C HIS A 171 -22.88 -13.89 4.51
N ALA A 172 -22.44 -13.09 3.54
CA ALA A 172 -21.13 -12.45 3.56
C ALA A 172 -21.07 -11.22 4.50
N HIS A 173 -20.02 -11.18 5.32
CA HIS A 173 -19.65 -9.99 6.10
C HIS A 173 -18.86 -9.01 5.24
N ALA A 174 -19.11 -7.71 5.45
CA ALA A 174 -18.35 -6.65 4.81
C ALA A 174 -17.05 -6.34 5.57
N PHE A 175 -15.92 -6.47 4.89
CA PHE A 175 -14.60 -6.09 5.37
C PHE A 175 -14.18 -4.72 4.83
N THR A 176 -13.40 -3.99 5.60
CA THR A 176 -12.77 -2.74 5.16
C THR A 176 -11.71 -3.01 4.08
N LYS A 177 -11.21 -1.96 3.42
CA LYS A 177 -10.05 -2.06 2.50
C LYS A 177 -8.80 -2.64 3.17
N ALA A 178 -8.67 -2.46 4.48
CA ALA A 178 -7.56 -3.01 5.27
C ALA A 178 -7.76 -4.50 5.64
N GLY A 179 -8.91 -5.11 5.32
CA GLY A 179 -9.21 -6.49 5.70
C GLY A 179 -9.72 -6.65 7.11
N THR A 180 -10.36 -5.62 7.65
CA THR A 180 -10.88 -5.66 9.01
C THR A 180 -12.40 -5.74 9.02
N ALA A 181 -12.96 -6.51 9.94
CA ALA A 181 -14.37 -6.53 10.29
C ALA A 181 -14.50 -6.63 11.81
N LYS A 182 -15.68 -6.32 12.36
CA LYS A 182 -15.91 -6.37 13.81
C LYS A 182 -17.07 -7.31 14.13
N SER A 183 -16.81 -8.27 15.01
CA SER A 183 -17.81 -9.15 15.60
C SER A 183 -17.51 -9.33 17.09
N ARG A 184 -18.34 -8.70 17.93
CA ARG A 184 -18.24 -8.86 19.40
C ARG A 184 -18.65 -10.27 19.82
N GLU A 185 -19.68 -10.81 19.18
CA GLU A 185 -20.20 -12.16 19.43
C GLU A 185 -19.12 -13.23 19.22
N LEU A 186 -18.34 -13.14 18.13
CA LEU A 186 -17.25 -14.08 17.87
C LEU A 186 -16.19 -14.05 18.98
N ALA A 187 -15.81 -12.87 19.47
CA ALA A 187 -14.85 -12.76 20.58
C ALA A 187 -15.41 -13.33 21.90
N GLU A 188 -16.70 -13.16 22.17
CA GLU A 188 -17.35 -13.76 23.34
C GLU A 188 -17.39 -15.29 23.27
N ILE A 189 -17.70 -15.84 22.10
CA ILE A 189 -17.68 -17.30 21.87
C ILE A 189 -16.27 -17.84 22.09
N LEU A 190 -15.25 -17.23 21.49
CA LEU A 190 -13.85 -17.65 21.65
C LEU A 190 -13.38 -17.54 23.11
N ARG A 191 -13.81 -16.51 23.84
CA ARG A 191 -13.52 -16.36 25.27
C ARG A 191 -14.16 -17.47 26.11
N LYS A 192 -15.43 -17.82 25.84
CA LYS A 192 -16.13 -18.93 26.50
C LYS A 192 -15.43 -20.27 26.24
N MET A 193 -14.90 -20.45 25.04
CA MET A 193 -14.12 -21.63 24.64
C MET A 193 -12.67 -21.61 25.17
N LYS A 194 -12.29 -20.60 25.97
CA LYS A 194 -10.95 -20.42 26.53
C LYS A 194 -9.84 -20.40 25.46
N ALA A 195 -10.14 -19.89 24.27
CA ALA A 195 -9.14 -19.69 23.23
C ALA A 195 -8.15 -18.58 23.65
N GLY A 196 -6.87 -18.76 23.33
CA GLY A 196 -5.86 -17.72 23.50
C GLY A 196 -6.13 -16.55 22.54
N PHE A 197 -5.94 -15.32 23.03
CA PHE A 197 -5.99 -14.12 22.19
C PHE A 197 -4.58 -13.60 21.89
N PRO A 198 -4.32 -13.12 20.67
CA PRO A 198 -5.23 -13.14 19.52
C PRO A 198 -5.43 -14.57 18.98
N ALA A 199 -6.66 -14.92 18.61
CA ALA A 199 -6.94 -16.22 18.01
C ALA A 199 -6.53 -16.16 16.53
N VAL A 200 -5.48 -16.89 16.17
CA VAL A 200 -4.91 -16.89 14.82
C VAL A 200 -5.33 -18.15 14.10
N TYR A 201 -5.89 -18.02 12.91
CA TYR A 201 -6.19 -19.13 12.01
C TYR A 201 -5.23 -19.07 10.83
N MET A 202 -4.48 -20.15 10.61
CA MET A 202 -3.63 -20.32 9.43
C MET A 202 -4.45 -20.92 8.31
N VAL A 203 -4.49 -20.24 7.17
CA VAL A 203 -5.48 -20.44 6.12
C VAL A 203 -4.83 -20.95 4.84
N LYS A 204 -5.44 -21.96 4.22
CA LYS A 204 -5.08 -22.50 2.91
C LYS A 204 -6.33 -22.63 2.04
N TRP A 205 -6.16 -22.56 0.73
CA TRP A 205 -7.25 -22.84 -0.20
C TRP A 205 -7.59 -24.33 -0.16
N ASP A 206 -8.87 -24.65 -0.15
CA ASP A 206 -9.41 -26.02 -0.22
C ASP A 206 -10.26 -26.12 -1.48
N ASP A 207 -9.75 -26.84 -2.49
CA ASP A 207 -10.36 -26.97 -3.80
C ASP A 207 -11.67 -27.77 -3.78
N GLU A 208 -11.83 -28.72 -2.85
CA GLU A 208 -13.01 -29.60 -2.79
C GLU A 208 -14.29 -28.83 -2.49
N ILE A 209 -14.17 -27.80 -1.66
CA ILE A 209 -15.27 -26.95 -1.21
C ILE A 209 -15.20 -25.54 -1.80
N ALA A 210 -14.21 -25.27 -2.64
CA ALA A 210 -13.92 -23.96 -3.23
C ALA A 210 -13.91 -22.81 -2.20
N ALA A 211 -13.24 -23.02 -1.07
CA ALA A 211 -13.19 -22.05 0.02
C ALA A 211 -11.83 -22.05 0.73
N TRP A 212 -11.56 -20.97 1.45
CA TRP A 212 -10.35 -20.87 2.27
C TRP A 212 -10.58 -21.54 3.63
N LYS A 213 -9.83 -22.60 3.91
CA LYS A 213 -9.88 -23.35 5.18
C LYS A 213 -8.78 -22.89 6.13
N GLY A 214 -9.18 -22.36 7.27
CA GLY A 214 -8.32 -21.96 8.38
C GLY A 214 -8.35 -22.97 9.51
N LYS A 215 -7.19 -23.30 10.08
CA LYS A 215 -7.08 -24.02 11.36
C LYS A 215 -6.54 -23.08 12.42
N LEU A 216 -7.11 -23.16 13.62
CA LEU A 216 -6.65 -22.40 14.78
C LEU A 216 -5.21 -22.80 15.09
N ASP A 217 -4.30 -21.84 15.00
CA ASP A 217 -2.90 -21.99 15.33
C ASP A 217 -2.76 -21.88 16.85
N GLY A 218 -2.47 -23.01 17.46
CA GLY A 218 -2.46 -23.19 18.90
C GLY A 218 -1.27 -22.49 19.56
N ALA A 219 -1.32 -21.18 19.72
CA ALA A 219 -0.54 -20.49 20.74
C ALA A 219 -1.40 -20.29 21.99
N ALA A 220 -1.83 -21.38 22.61
CA ALA A 220 -2.27 -21.33 24.00
C ALA A 220 -1.03 -21.35 24.89
N LYS A 221 -0.75 -20.23 25.57
CA LYS A 221 -0.32 -20.17 26.98
C LYS A 221 -0.05 -18.72 27.41
N LYS A 222 -0.99 -18.12 28.13
CA LYS A 222 -0.92 -17.97 29.60
C LYS A 222 -2.26 -17.48 30.13
#